data_AF-A0AAE3HA30-F1
#
_entry.id   AF-A0AAE3HA30-F1
#
_cell.length_a   1.000
_cell.length_b   1.000
_cell.length_c   1.000
_cell.angle_alpha   90.00
_cell.angle_beta   90.00
_cell.angle_gamma   90.00
#
_symmetry.space_group_name_H-M   'P 1'
#
loop_
_entity.id
_entity.type
_entity.pdbx_description
1 polymer ?
#
loop_
_entity_poly.entity_id
_entity_poly.type
_entity_poly.pdbx_seq_one_letter_code
_entity_poly.pdbx_strand_id
1 'polypeptide(L)'
;MKLEYIVGIVLVLFVAQFLYGLVMNPDSEFSGADSAAEDVIAEINPDYEPWFGGIGFEPPGGETESLLFALQAAIGSLIIGYTLGYYRGKNKVN
;
A
#
# COMPACT_ATOMS: atom_id res chain seq x y z
N MET A 1 16.13 -10.24 -19.97
CA MET A 1 17.39 -10.03 -19.23
C MET A 1 17.40 -8.71 -18.43
N LYS A 2 17.65 -7.52 -19.02
CA LYS A 2 17.80 -6.26 -18.24
C LYS A 2 16.59 -5.87 -17.38
N LEU A 3 15.37 -6.00 -17.91
CA LEU A 3 14.14 -5.64 -17.18
C LEU A 3 13.85 -6.59 -16.01
N GLU A 4 14.09 -7.88 -16.19
CA GLU A 4 13.88 -8.90 -15.14
C GLU A 4 14.80 -8.67 -13.94
N TYR A 5 16.06 -8.29 -14.18
CA TYR A 5 16.99 -7.92 -13.10
C TYR A 5 16.55 -6.65 -12.38
N ILE A 6 16.06 -5.64 -13.11
CA ILE A 6 15.55 -4.40 -12.50
C ILE A 6 14.33 -4.72 -11.62
N VAL A 7 13.37 -5.49 -12.13
CA VAL A 7 12.19 -5.92 -11.37
C VAL A 7 12.61 -6.75 -10.14
N GLY A 8 13.55 -7.67 -10.29
CA GLY A 8 14.09 -8.45 -9.18
C GLY A 8 14.75 -7.60 -8.10
N ILE A 9 15.56 -6.61 -8.49
CA ILE A 9 16.20 -5.67 -7.56
C ILE A 9 15.14 -4.83 -6.83
N VAL A 10 14.15 -4.30 -7.55
CA VAL A 10 13.07 -3.51 -6.95
C VAL A 10 12.28 -4.33 -5.93
N LEU A 11 11.97 -5.59 -6.24
CA LEU A 11 11.28 -6.48 -5.30
C LEU A 11 12.14 -6.77 -4.06
N VAL A 12 13.43 -7.04 -4.22
CA VAL A 12 14.34 -7.27 -3.09
C VAL A 12 14.44 -6.02 -2.22
N LEU A 13 14.59 -4.83 -2.80
CA LEU A 13 14.64 -3.57 -2.07
C LEU A 13 13.33 -3.30 -1.32
N PHE A 14 12.18 -3.58 -1.93
CA PHE A 14 10.88 -3.45 -1.28
C PHE A 14 10.76 -4.36 -0.06
N VAL A 15 11.10 -5.65 -0.22
CA VAL A 15 11.06 -6.62 0.89
C VAL A 15 12.05 -6.24 2.00
N ALA A 16 13.27 -5.81 1.63
CA ALA A 16 14.28 -5.39 2.59
C ALA A 16 13.82 -4.17 3.41
N GLN A 17 13.22 -3.16 2.76
CA GLN A 17 12.65 -1.99 3.44
C GLN A 17 11.54 -2.40 4.43
N PHE A 18 10.64 -3.29 4.00
CA PHE A 18 9.54 -3.75 4.85
C PHE A 18 10.06 -4.52 6.08
N LEU A 19 11.00 -5.44 5.88
CA LEU A 19 11.63 -6.20 6.97
C LEU A 19 12.43 -5.29 7.90
N TYR A 20 13.14 -4.30 7.36
CA TYR A 20 13.85 -3.31 8.17
C TYR A 20 12.90 -2.54 9.08
N GLY A 21 11.76 -2.06 8.55
CA GLY A 21 10.72 -1.39 9.34
C GLY A 21 10.17 -2.28 10.47
N LEU A 22 9.87 -3.55 10.17
CA LEU A 22 9.35 -4.50 11.15
C LEU A 22 10.34 -4.81 12.28
N VAL A 23 11.64 -4.91 11.98
CA VAL A 23 12.68 -5.17 12.98
C VAL A 23 12.97 -3.94 13.84
N MET A 24 12.98 -2.75 13.24
CA MET A 24 13.27 -1.51 13.95
C MET A 24 12.11 -1.02 14.81
N ASN A 25 10.86 -1.33 14.44
CA ASN A 25 9.67 -0.95 15.19
C ASN A 25 8.77 -2.19 15.43
N PRO A 26 9.13 -3.08 16.37
CA PRO A 26 8.42 -4.34 16.60
C PRO A 26 6.98 -4.15 17.13
N ASP A 27 6.72 -3.04 17.82
CA ASP A 27 5.39 -2.64 18.31
C ASP A 27 4.67 -1.68 17.35
N SER A 28 5.16 -1.53 16.12
CA SER A 28 4.57 -0.62 15.13
C SER A 28 3.14 -1.06 14.78
N GLU A 29 2.17 -0.23 15.14
CA GLU A 29 0.91 -0.21 14.41
C GLU A 29 1.19 0.35 13.02
N PHE A 30 1.05 -0.47 11.98
CA PHE A 30 1.16 0.00 10.59
C PHE A 30 -0.09 0.82 10.25
N SER A 31 -0.18 2.03 10.81
CA SER A 31 -1.22 3.00 10.49
C SER A 31 -0.91 3.72 9.18
N GLY A 32 -1.93 4.38 8.63
CA GLY A 32 -1.76 5.19 7.42
C GLY A 32 -0.79 6.35 7.67
N ALA A 33 -0.08 6.76 6.62
CA ALA A 33 0.78 7.95 6.67
C ALA A 33 0.00 9.21 7.07
N ASP A 34 -1.29 9.26 6.72
CA ASP A 34 -2.16 10.40 7.00
C ASP A 34 -2.43 10.54 8.51
N SER A 35 -2.64 9.44 9.24
CA SER A 35 -2.79 9.46 10.70
C SER A 35 -1.54 10.00 11.41
N ALA A 36 -0.36 9.58 10.96
CA ALA A 36 0.90 10.10 11.49
C ALA A 36 1.10 11.60 11.21
N ALA A 37 0.58 12.10 10.08
CA ALA A 37 0.61 13.51 9.77
C ALA A 37 -0.37 14.32 10.64
N GLU A 38 -1.57 13.79 10.90
CA GLU A 38 -2.55 14.41 11.80
C GLU A 38 -2.01 14.58 13.22
N ASP A 39 -1.35 13.54 13.77
CA ASP A 39 -0.75 13.59 15.11
C ASP A 39 0.28 14.72 15.22
N VAL A 40 1.15 14.86 14.22
CA VAL A 40 2.18 15.91 14.19
C VAL A 40 1.54 17.30 14.03
N ILE A 41 0.50 17.43 13.21
CA ILE A 41 -0.22 18.70 13.04
C ILE A 41 -0.88 19.12 14.36
N ALA A 42 -1.51 18.18 15.07
CA ALA A 42 -2.14 18.43 16.36
C ALA A 42 -1.12 18.85 17.43
N GLU A 43 0.10 18.31 17.39
CA GLU A 43 1.18 18.70 18.30
C GLU A 43 1.72 20.12 17.99
N ILE A 44 1.89 20.46 16.70
CA ILE A 44 2.43 21.75 16.28
C ILE A 44 1.41 22.88 16.46
N ASN A 45 0.13 22.61 16.18
CA ASN A 45 -0.95 23.60 16.27
C ASN A 45 -2.24 22.94 16.79
N PRO A 46 -2.49 22.98 18.11
CA PRO A 46 -3.66 22.37 18.72
C PRO A 46 -5.00 22.95 18.26
N ASP A 47 -5.00 24.20 17.81
CA ASP A 47 -6.20 24.91 17.36
C ASP A 47 -6.39 24.82 15.83
N TYR A 48 -5.66 23.93 15.16
CA TYR A 48 -5.75 23.76 13.71
C TYR A 48 -7.07 23.10 13.30
N GLU A 49 -7.83 23.79 12.45
CA GLU A 49 -8.95 23.18 11.73
C GLU A 49 -8.54 22.76 10.32
N PRO A 50 -8.92 21.54 9.88
CA PRO A 50 -8.70 21.09 8.51
C PRO A 50 -9.29 22.07 7.49
N TRP A 51 -8.45 22.58 6.59
CA TRP A 51 -8.90 23.50 5.51
C TRP A 51 -9.77 22.82 4.45
N PHE A 52 -9.88 21.48 4.48
CA PHE A 52 -10.70 20.67 3.59
C PHE A 52 -11.23 19.43 4.33
N GLY A 53 -12.55 19.38 4.57
CA GLY A 53 -13.21 18.27 5.29
C GLY A 53 -13.58 17.07 4.42
N GLY A 54 -12.77 16.76 3.41
CA GLY A 54 -13.01 15.67 2.47
C GLY A 54 -13.98 15.98 1.33
N ILE A 55 -13.94 15.18 0.26
CA ILE A 55 -14.82 15.29 -0.91
C ILE A 55 -16.14 14.56 -0.61
N GLY A 56 -16.90 14.98 0.42
CA GLY A 56 -18.25 14.48 0.71
C GLY A 56 -18.44 12.96 0.96
N PHE A 57 -17.37 12.16 0.86
CA PHE A 57 -17.36 10.72 1.06
C PHE A 57 -16.20 10.37 1.99
N GLU A 58 -16.51 10.41 3.28
CA GLU A 58 -15.75 9.71 4.31
C GLU A 58 -16.37 8.31 4.44
N PRO A 59 -15.64 7.21 4.19
CA PRO A 59 -16.17 5.89 4.46
C PRO A 59 -16.56 5.79 5.94
N PRO A 60 -17.78 5.33 6.28
CA PRO A 60 -18.17 5.21 7.68
C PRO A 60 -17.31 4.14 8.38
N GLY A 61 -16.42 4.59 9.27
CA GLY A 61 -15.57 3.76 10.11
C GLY A 61 -14.32 3.19 9.41
N GLY A 62 -13.21 3.07 10.15
CA GLY A 62 -11.92 2.57 9.63
C GLY A 62 -11.95 1.13 9.11
N GLU A 63 -12.97 0.34 9.47
CA GLU A 63 -13.20 -0.99 8.90
C GLU A 63 -13.58 -0.92 7.41
N THR A 64 -14.37 0.09 7.01
CA THR A 64 -14.78 0.27 5.62
C THR A 64 -13.59 0.69 4.74
N GLU A 65 -12.72 1.55 5.27
CA GLU A 65 -11.47 1.93 4.61
C GLU A 65 -10.56 0.71 4.38
N SER A 66 -10.35 -0.07 5.43
CA SER A 66 -9.55 -1.30 5.38
C SER A 66 -10.12 -2.30 4.37
N LEU A 67 -11.45 -2.42 4.28
CA LEU A 67 -12.12 -3.27 3.29
C LEU A 67 -11.90 -2.79 1.86
N LEU A 68 -11.93 -1.46 1.62
CA LEU A 68 -11.64 -0.89 0.31
C LEU A 68 -10.18 -1.14 -0.10
N PHE A 69 -9.23 -1.01 0.83
CA PHE A 69 -7.83 -1.38 0.58
C PHE A 69 -7.67 -2.88 0.27
N ALA A 70 -8.33 -3.74 1.04
CA ALA A 70 -8.30 -5.19 0.80
C ALA A 70 -8.90 -5.56 -0.58
N LEU A 71 -9.99 -4.90 -0.98
CA LEU A 71 -10.60 -5.08 -2.30
C LEU A 71 -9.66 -4.63 -3.42
N GLN A 72 -9.01 -3.47 -3.27
CA GLN A 72 -8.01 -2.99 -4.23
C GLN A 72 -6.85 -3.97 -4.37
N ALA A 73 -6.33 -4.49 -3.25
CA ALA A 73 -5.27 -5.49 -3.24
C ALA A 73 -5.72 -6.79 -3.94
N ALA A 74 -6.95 -7.25 -3.69
CA ALA A 74 -7.51 -8.43 -4.34
C ALA A 74 -7.60 -8.26 -5.86
N ILE A 75 -8.15 -7.13 -6.34
CA ILE A 75 -8.24 -6.81 -7.77
C ILE A 75 -6.85 -6.72 -8.40
N GLY A 76 -5.90 -6.03 -7.76
CA GLY A 76 -4.52 -5.94 -8.23
C GLY A 76 -3.86 -7.32 -8.38
N SER A 77 -4.05 -8.19 -7.39
CA SER A 77 -3.51 -9.56 -7.42
C SER A 77 -4.10 -10.41 -8.54
N LEU A 78 -5.40 -10.27 -8.83
CA LEU A 78 -6.08 -10.95 -9.95
C LEU A 78 -5.51 -10.51 -11.30
N ILE A 79 -5.31 -9.21 -11.51
CA ILE A 79 -4.75 -8.67 -12.76
C ILE A 79 -3.33 -9.19 -12.98
N ILE A 80 -2.49 -9.15 -11.95
CA ILE A 80 -1.11 -9.65 -12.00
C ILE A 80 -1.11 -11.16 -12.28
N GLY A 81 -1.90 -11.92 -11.54
CA GLY A 81 -2.02 -13.38 -11.68
C GLY A 81 -2.50 -13.80 -13.08
N TYR A 82 -3.53 -13.13 -13.61
CA TYR A 82 -4.02 -13.37 -14.96
C TYR A 82 -2.95 -13.07 -16.01
N THR A 83 -2.23 -11.95 -15.87
CA THR A 83 -1.19 -11.54 -16.81
C THR A 83 -0.06 -12.57 -16.86
N LEU A 84 0.45 -12.98 -15.68
CA LEU A 84 1.47 -14.02 -15.58
C LEU A 84 0.99 -15.36 -16.16
N GLY A 85 -0.26 -15.74 -15.88
CA GLY A 85 -0.88 -16.95 -16.41
C GLY A 85 -1.02 -16.94 -17.94
N TYR A 86 -1.49 -15.82 -18.50
CA TYR A 86 -1.67 -15.63 -19.94
C TYR A 86 -0.33 -15.76 -20.70
N TYR A 87 0.72 -15.07 -20.25
CA TYR A 87 2.04 -15.18 -20.88
C TYR A 87 2.64 -16.59 -20.76
N ARG A 88 2.44 -17.26 -19.62
CA ARG A 88 2.87 -18.65 -19.45
C ARG A 88 2.13 -19.62 -20.37
N GLY A 89 0.84 -19.41 -20.60
CA GLY A 89 0.03 -20.20 -21.53
C GLY A 89 0.40 -19.97 -22.99
N LYS A 90 0.64 -18.71 -23.37
CA LYS A 90 1.02 -18.34 -24.75
C LYS A 90 2.33 -18.98 -25.20
N ASN A 91 3.30 -19.11 -24.29
CA ASN A 91 4.60 -19.77 -24.57
C ASN A 91 4.52 -21.30 -24.65
N LYS A 92 3.39 -21.93 -24.33
CA LYS A 92 3.19 -23.39 -24.48
C LYS A 92 2.46 -23.77 -25.77
N VAL A 93 1.81 -22.81 -26.42
CA VAL A 93 1.02 -23.02 -27.65
C VAL A 93 1.84 -22.72 -28.90
N ASN A 94 2.95 -21.98 -28.77
CA ASN A 94 4.00 -21.83 -29.78
C ASN A 94 5.14 -22.81 -29.49
#